data_AF-A0A430FJQ8-F1
#
_entry.id   AF-A0A430FJQ8-F1
#
_cell.length_a   1.000
_cell.length_b   1.000
_cell.length_c   1.000
_cell.angle_alpha   90.00
_cell.angle_beta   90.00
_cell.angle_gamma   90.00
#
_symmetry.space_group_name_H-M   'P 1'
#
loop_
_entity.id
_entity.type
_entity.pdbx_description
1 polymer ?
#
loop_
_entity_poly.entity_id
_entity_poly.type
_entity_poly.pdbx_seq_one_letter_code
_entity_poly.pdbx_strand_id
1 'polypeptide(L)'
;MKKPIALLATTAMLFGLTACGTTPATADGNDGSTSTQQQEKPKPADLTGTWKQTNSNSDESWMEATISGDTIEIDWVGQDTKSLYWKGSYEAPGEAGDWKWTSKGDTETMKTALMASQDDTKDFAYSADGQELTYEASALGTTMTIRMSKQ
;
A
#
# COMPACT_ATOMS: atom_id res chain seq x y z
N MET A 1 -29.89 16.41 8.59
CA MET A 1 -30.73 17.32 7.76
C MET A 1 -30.60 16.89 6.30
N LYS A 2 -31.62 17.16 5.50
CA LYS A 2 -32.02 16.42 4.28
C LYS A 2 -31.24 16.89 3.03
N LYS A 3 -30.95 15.96 2.09
CA LYS A 3 -30.25 16.14 0.78
C LYS A 3 -31.04 17.05 -0.20
N PRO A 4 -30.48 17.51 -1.36
CA PRO A 4 -30.41 16.67 -2.61
C PRO A 4 -29.13 16.90 -3.47
N ILE A 5 -28.51 15.87 -4.08
CA ILE A 5 -28.71 15.29 -5.43
C ILE A 5 -28.73 16.33 -6.57
N ALA A 6 -27.73 16.23 -7.48
CA ALA A 6 -27.81 16.71 -8.85
C ALA A 6 -27.35 15.59 -9.79
N LEU A 7 -28.30 15.09 -10.57
CA LEU A 7 -28.18 14.11 -11.66
C LEU A 7 -28.29 14.92 -12.95
N LEU A 8 -27.35 14.79 -13.90
CA LEU A 8 -27.52 15.35 -15.25
C LEU A 8 -27.41 14.26 -16.33
N ALA A 9 -28.52 14.15 -17.05
CA ALA A 9 -28.87 13.44 -18.27
C ALA A 9 -27.93 13.75 -19.47
N THR A 10 -27.39 12.74 -20.19
CA THR A 10 -27.93 12.05 -21.40
C THR A 10 -27.45 12.68 -22.72
N THR A 11 -26.91 11.87 -23.67
CA THR A 11 -27.48 11.63 -25.03
C THR A 11 -26.46 11.20 -26.11
N ALA A 12 -26.81 10.08 -26.77
CA ALA A 12 -26.64 9.66 -28.17
C ALA A 12 -25.32 9.10 -28.75
N MET A 13 -25.36 7.77 -28.99
CA MET A 13 -25.26 7.07 -30.30
C MET A 13 -24.62 7.78 -31.49
N LEU A 14 -23.71 7.09 -32.19
CA LEU A 14 -23.92 6.66 -33.59
C LEU A 14 -22.84 5.69 -34.10
N PHE A 15 -23.27 4.78 -34.97
CA PHE A 15 -22.54 3.65 -35.56
C PHE A 15 -21.50 4.07 -36.61
N GLY A 16 -20.47 3.23 -36.77
CA GLY A 16 -19.63 3.19 -37.96
C GLY A 16 -19.32 1.74 -38.35
N LEU A 17 -20.12 1.17 -39.26
CA LEU A 17 -19.78 -0.02 -40.04
C LEU A 17 -19.17 0.47 -41.36
N THR A 18 -17.93 0.11 -41.62
CA THR A 18 -17.25 0.14 -42.91
C THR A 18 -16.32 -1.07 -42.97
N ALA A 19 -16.01 -1.70 -44.09
CA ALA A 19 -16.70 -1.96 -45.33
C ALA A 19 -15.95 -3.14 -45.97
N CYS A 20 -16.68 -3.93 -46.75
CA CYS A 20 -16.29 -5.00 -47.68
C CYS A 20 -14.80 -5.16 -48.08
N GLY A 21 -14.37 -6.42 -48.09
CA GLY A 21 -13.27 -6.93 -48.92
C GLY A 21 -13.46 -8.42 -49.21
N THR A 22 -14.15 -8.75 -50.31
CA THR A 22 -14.34 -10.13 -50.81
C THR A 22 -13.28 -10.48 -51.85
N THR A 23 -12.61 -11.64 -51.74
CA THR A 23 -12.32 -12.60 -52.84
C THR A 23 -11.84 -13.93 -52.21
N PRO A 24 -12.27 -15.12 -52.69
CA PRO A 24 -12.05 -16.40 -52.02
C PRO A 24 -10.74 -17.08 -52.45
N ALA A 25 -10.09 -17.77 -51.52
CA ALA A 25 -9.13 -18.82 -51.82
C ALA A 25 -9.24 -19.91 -50.74
N THR A 26 -9.69 -21.09 -51.16
CA THR A 26 -9.59 -22.35 -50.45
C THR A 26 -8.11 -22.71 -50.24
N ALA A 27 -7.70 -22.93 -49.00
CA ALA A 27 -6.63 -23.86 -48.64
C ALA A 27 -6.69 -24.19 -47.14
N ASP A 28 -6.68 -25.49 -46.87
CA ASP A 28 -6.51 -26.12 -45.57
C ASP A 28 -5.44 -25.48 -44.68
N GLY A 29 -5.74 -25.42 -43.39
CA GLY A 29 -4.80 -24.97 -42.37
C GLY A 29 -5.50 -24.80 -41.03
N ASN A 30 -5.87 -25.92 -40.41
CA ASN A 30 -6.21 -25.96 -38.98
C ASN A 30 -4.96 -25.63 -38.16
N ASP A 31 -4.62 -24.35 -38.09
CA ASP A 31 -3.68 -23.81 -37.10
C ASP A 31 -4.52 -23.20 -35.99
N GLY A 32 -4.93 -24.08 -35.08
CA GLY A 32 -5.44 -23.68 -33.77
C GLY A 32 -4.31 -22.99 -33.03
N SER A 33 -4.17 -21.68 -33.27
CA SER A 33 -3.38 -20.77 -32.45
C SER A 33 -3.97 -20.78 -31.05
N THR A 34 -3.53 -21.77 -30.28
CA THR A 34 -3.74 -21.85 -28.86
C THR A 34 -2.83 -20.78 -28.29
N SER A 35 -3.37 -19.56 -28.19
CA SER A 35 -2.88 -18.54 -27.29
C SER A 35 -2.86 -19.16 -25.89
N THR A 36 -1.77 -19.81 -25.51
CA THR A 36 -1.44 -20.05 -24.12
C THR A 36 -1.25 -18.69 -23.50
N GLN A 37 -2.32 -18.15 -22.91
CA GLN A 37 -2.21 -17.04 -21.99
C GLN A 37 -1.34 -17.55 -20.84
N GLN A 38 -0.07 -17.16 -20.87
CA GLN A 38 0.84 -17.39 -19.76
C GLN A 38 0.29 -16.56 -18.60
N GLN A 39 -0.39 -17.23 -17.68
CA GLN A 39 -0.93 -16.61 -16.48
C GLN A 39 0.25 -16.06 -15.69
N GLU A 40 0.41 -14.74 -15.70
CA GLU A 40 1.51 -14.06 -15.02
C GLU A 40 1.39 -14.37 -13.52
N LYS A 41 2.42 -15.04 -12.96
CA LYS A 41 2.44 -15.35 -11.53
C LYS A 41 2.40 -14.01 -10.77
N PRO A 42 1.53 -13.87 -9.74
CA PRO A 42 1.44 -12.63 -9.00
C PRO A 42 2.81 -12.28 -8.39
N LYS A 43 3.17 -11.00 -8.49
CA LYS A 43 4.45 -10.45 -8.00
C LYS A 43 4.32 -10.02 -6.53
N PRO A 44 5.40 -10.05 -5.74
CA PRO A 44 5.41 -9.48 -4.40
C PRO A 44 5.07 -7.98 -4.41
N ALA A 45 4.48 -7.50 -3.32
CA ALA A 45 4.18 -6.07 -3.16
C ALA A 45 5.47 -5.26 -2.93
N ASP A 46 5.55 -4.07 -3.52
CA ASP A 46 6.59 -3.09 -3.19
C ASP A 46 6.10 -2.14 -2.10
N LEU A 47 6.63 -2.31 -0.88
CA LEU A 47 6.25 -1.48 0.27
C LEU A 47 7.12 -0.22 0.42
N THR A 48 8.11 -0.01 -0.45
CA THR A 48 9.02 1.16 -0.41
C THR A 48 8.24 2.47 -0.57
N GLY A 49 8.54 3.48 0.24
CA GLY A 49 7.91 4.81 0.17
C GLY A 49 7.32 5.25 1.50
N THR A 50 6.49 6.28 1.43
CA THR A 50 5.87 6.90 2.61
C THR A 50 4.47 6.35 2.85
N TRP A 51 4.16 6.10 4.11
CA TRP A 51 2.89 5.58 4.61
C TRP A 51 2.34 6.52 5.66
N LYS A 52 1.05 6.80 5.60
CA LYS A 52 0.34 7.68 6.54
C LYS A 52 -0.68 6.88 7.34
N GLN A 53 -0.73 7.10 8.65
CA GLN A 53 -1.76 6.55 9.52
C GLN A 53 -3.16 7.00 9.07
N THR A 54 -4.09 6.05 8.97
CA THR A 54 -5.47 6.27 8.52
C THR A 54 -6.47 6.27 9.66
N ASN A 55 -6.12 5.71 10.82
CA ASN A 55 -6.96 5.65 12.01
C ASN A 55 -6.53 6.64 13.10
N SER A 56 -6.03 7.82 12.71
CA SER A 56 -5.77 8.90 13.67
C SER A 56 -7.07 9.53 14.13
N ASN A 57 -7.09 10.03 15.36
CA ASN A 57 -8.18 10.85 15.90
C ASN A 57 -8.01 12.34 15.58
N SER A 58 -6.97 12.71 14.81
CA SER A 58 -6.66 14.08 14.42
C SER A 58 -6.13 14.14 12.99
N ASP A 59 -6.50 15.21 12.27
CA ASP A 59 -5.94 15.52 10.95
C ASP A 59 -4.57 16.21 11.04
N GLU A 60 -4.24 16.77 12.19
CA GLU A 60 -3.02 17.56 12.43
C GLU A 60 -1.91 16.76 13.11
N SER A 61 -2.23 15.57 13.63
CA SER A 61 -1.23 14.66 14.20
C SER A 61 -1.50 13.23 13.80
N TRP A 62 -0.47 12.56 13.30
CA TRP A 62 -0.52 11.19 12.81
C TRP A 62 0.84 10.52 12.89
N MET A 63 0.87 9.20 12.74
CA MET A 63 2.10 8.44 12.52
C MET A 63 2.40 8.35 11.02
N GLU A 64 3.63 8.67 10.64
CA GLU A 64 4.14 8.51 9.28
C GLU A 64 5.28 7.51 9.29
N ALA A 65 5.29 6.57 8.33
CA ALA A 65 6.37 5.62 8.17
C ALA A 65 7.03 5.80 6.81
N THR A 66 8.36 5.77 6.76
CA THR A 66 9.15 5.78 5.54
C THR A 66 9.90 4.47 5.44
N ILE A 67 9.64 3.69 4.39
CA ILE A 67 10.35 2.45 4.08
C ILE A 67 11.33 2.74 2.95
N SER A 68 12.62 2.51 3.20
CA SER A 68 13.68 2.70 2.21
C SER A 68 14.80 1.68 2.42
N GLY A 69 15.16 0.97 1.36
CA GLY A 69 16.17 -0.10 1.43
C GLY A 69 15.73 -1.21 2.37
N ASP A 70 16.51 -1.43 3.42
CA ASP A 70 16.30 -2.41 4.49
C ASP A 70 15.85 -1.76 5.81
N THR A 71 15.35 -0.52 5.76
CA THR A 71 14.98 0.26 6.94
C THR A 71 13.53 0.73 6.87
N ILE A 72 12.86 0.72 8.02
CA ILE A 72 11.62 1.44 8.28
C ILE A 72 11.86 2.46 9.39
N GLU A 73 11.55 3.72 9.10
CA GLU A 73 11.56 4.83 10.06
C GLU A 73 10.12 5.31 10.25
N ILE A 74 9.72 5.57 11.50
CA ILE A 74 8.38 6.01 11.86
C ILE A 74 8.49 7.21 12.77
N ASP A 75 7.72 8.24 12.46
CA ASP A 75 7.67 9.48 13.21
C ASP A 75 6.25 9.81 13.67
N TRP A 76 6.18 10.42 14.84
CA TRP A 76 5.07 11.30 15.20
C TRP A 76 5.16 12.57 14.37
N VAL A 77 4.17 12.82 13.53
CA VAL A 77 4.04 14.06 12.77
C VAL A 77 3.00 14.95 13.47
N GLY A 78 3.34 16.22 13.59
CA GLY A 78 2.45 17.32 13.97
C GLY A 78 2.54 18.44 12.93
N GLN A 79 1.81 19.55 13.13
CA GLN A 79 1.77 20.67 12.18
C GLN A 79 3.17 21.16 11.74
N ASP A 80 4.07 21.40 12.70
CA ASP A 80 5.43 21.90 12.46
C ASP A 80 6.53 21.01 13.09
N THR A 81 6.16 19.80 13.52
CA THR A 81 7.04 18.93 14.31
C THR A 81 7.10 17.53 13.72
N LYS A 82 8.29 16.92 13.77
CA LYS A 82 8.50 15.51 13.47
C LYS A 82 9.37 14.91 14.58
N SER A 83 8.88 13.87 15.25
CA SER A 83 9.59 13.23 16.37
C SER A 83 9.68 11.73 16.14
N LEU A 84 10.90 11.19 16.17
CA LEU A 84 11.15 9.78 15.96
C LEU A 84 10.36 8.92 16.95
N TYR A 85 9.61 7.96 16.42
CA TYR A 85 8.95 6.89 17.17
C TYR A 85 9.70 5.55 17.03
N TRP A 86 10.05 5.17 15.80
CA TRP A 86 10.71 3.88 15.54
C TRP A 86 11.73 4.04 14.43
N LYS A 87 12.88 3.40 14.58
CA LYS A 87 13.82 3.16 13.48
C LYS A 87 14.27 1.72 13.60
N GLY A 88 14.14 0.95 12.53
CA GLY A 88 14.54 -0.45 12.57
C GLY A 88 14.60 -1.12 11.21
N SER A 89 14.90 -2.41 11.21
CA SER A 89 15.02 -3.20 10.00
C SER A 89 13.68 -3.41 9.30
N TYR A 90 13.75 -3.54 7.98
CA TYR A 90 12.63 -3.88 7.10
C TYR A 90 13.04 -5.07 6.24
N GLU A 91 12.12 -6.03 6.11
CA GLU A 91 12.27 -7.19 5.25
C GLU A 91 11.22 -7.14 4.15
N ALA A 92 11.66 -7.01 2.90
CA ALA A 92 10.76 -6.89 1.77
C ALA A 92 9.97 -8.18 1.48
N PRO A 93 8.72 -8.09 0.99
CA PRO A 93 7.95 -9.26 0.57
C PRO A 93 8.69 -10.12 -0.44
N GLY A 94 8.88 -11.40 -0.10
CA GLY A 94 9.48 -12.40 -0.98
C GLY A 94 8.49 -13.07 -1.94
N GLU A 95 7.19 -12.97 -1.64
CA GLU A 95 6.09 -13.55 -2.42
C GLU A 95 4.87 -12.63 -2.47
N ALA A 96 3.92 -12.95 -3.34
CA ALA A 96 2.67 -12.20 -3.45
C ALA A 96 1.72 -12.55 -2.30
N GLY A 97 1.01 -11.54 -1.79
CA GLY A 97 0.01 -11.69 -0.73
C GLY A 97 0.37 -10.90 0.51
N ASP A 98 -0.25 -11.29 1.62
CA ASP A 98 0.00 -10.71 2.93
C ASP A 98 1.45 -10.96 3.36
N TRP A 99 2.02 -10.00 4.08
CA TRP A 99 3.41 -10.07 4.53
C TRP A 99 3.54 -9.70 6.00
N LYS A 100 4.48 -10.33 6.70
CA LYS A 100 4.79 -10.01 8.09
C LYS A 100 6.29 -10.05 8.30
N TRP A 101 6.79 -9.14 9.12
CA TRP A 101 8.18 -9.15 9.54
C TRP A 101 8.31 -8.60 10.96
N THR A 102 9.35 -9.04 11.66
CA THR A 102 9.75 -8.49 12.96
C THR A 102 10.94 -7.56 12.75
N SER A 103 10.68 -6.27 12.83
CA SER A 103 11.71 -5.23 12.74
C SER A 103 12.61 -5.26 13.98
N LYS A 104 13.92 -5.26 13.78
CA LYS A 104 14.92 -5.05 14.84
C LYS A 104 15.20 -3.55 14.97
N GLY A 105 15.02 -3.02 16.18
CA GLY A 105 15.20 -1.59 16.45
C GLY A 105 16.66 -1.16 16.42
N ASP A 106 16.94 0.00 15.82
CA ASP A 106 18.16 0.76 16.05
C ASP A 106 18.07 1.42 17.43
N THR A 107 18.29 0.61 18.46
CA THR A 107 18.12 1.05 19.85
C THR A 107 19.10 2.16 20.24
N GLU A 108 20.26 2.26 19.58
CA GLU A 108 21.22 3.34 19.84
C GLU A 108 20.66 4.69 19.41
N THR A 109 20.11 4.78 18.19
CA THR A 109 19.42 5.98 17.73
C THR A 109 18.19 6.28 18.59
N MET A 110 17.33 5.28 18.83
CA MET A 110 16.07 5.48 19.55
C MET A 110 16.26 5.94 21.01
N LYS A 111 17.31 5.50 21.70
CA LYS A 111 17.62 5.96 23.08
C LYS A 111 17.83 7.48 23.19
N THR A 112 18.18 8.15 22.10
CA THR A 112 18.39 9.61 22.08
C THR A 112 17.12 10.40 21.81
N ALA A 113 16.05 9.74 21.35
CA ALA A 113 14.78 10.36 20.99
C ALA A 113 13.73 10.11 22.09
N LEU A 114 13.32 11.18 22.77
CA LEU A 114 12.43 11.11 23.94
C LEU A 114 11.08 10.41 23.66
N MET A 115 10.58 10.50 22.43
CA MET A 115 9.30 9.92 22.01
C MET A 115 9.43 8.58 21.27
N ALA A 116 10.65 8.05 21.16
CA ALA A 116 10.87 6.76 20.52
C ALA A 116 10.39 5.60 21.41
N SER A 117 10.03 4.49 20.76
CA SER A 117 9.74 3.25 21.45
C SER A 117 10.98 2.76 22.21
N GLN A 118 10.73 2.13 23.34
CA GLN A 118 11.74 1.44 24.14
C GLN A 118 11.84 -0.06 23.78
N ASP A 119 11.02 -0.53 22.84
CA ASP A 119 11.03 -1.92 22.41
C ASP A 119 12.32 -2.25 21.62
N ASP A 120 12.88 -3.44 21.83
CA ASP A 120 13.99 -3.94 20.99
C ASP A 120 13.50 -4.38 19.59
N THR A 121 12.22 -4.73 19.48
CA THR A 121 11.62 -5.25 18.26
C THR A 121 10.18 -4.78 18.07
N LYS A 122 9.73 -4.72 16.82
CA LYS A 122 8.33 -4.40 16.49
C LYS A 122 7.84 -5.26 15.34
N ASP A 123 6.67 -5.86 15.53
CA ASP A 123 6.02 -6.66 14.50
C ASP A 123 5.19 -5.78 13.57
N PHE A 124 5.36 -6.01 12.28
CA PHE A 124 4.60 -5.36 11.22
C PHE A 124 3.84 -6.40 10.40
N ALA A 125 2.64 -6.03 9.97
CA ALA A 125 1.83 -6.83 9.07
C ALA A 125 1.27 -5.97 7.94
N TYR A 126 1.49 -6.42 6.71
CA TYR A 126 0.91 -5.87 5.49
C TYR A 126 -0.21 -6.78 4.97
N SER A 127 -1.37 -6.22 4.67
CA SER A 127 -2.47 -6.91 3.98
C SER A 127 -2.51 -6.50 2.51
N ALA A 128 -2.47 -7.49 1.60
CA ALA A 128 -2.50 -7.23 0.17
C ALA A 128 -3.89 -6.80 -0.34
N ASP A 129 -4.96 -7.32 0.26
CA ASP A 129 -6.34 -6.97 -0.11
C ASP A 129 -6.68 -5.52 0.26
N GLY A 130 -6.31 -5.11 1.48
CA GLY A 130 -6.55 -3.76 1.98
C GLY A 130 -5.45 -2.75 1.62
N GLN A 131 -4.33 -3.20 1.05
CA GLN A 131 -3.11 -2.40 0.85
C GLN A 131 -2.73 -1.61 2.12
N GLU A 132 -2.81 -2.29 3.27
CA GLU A 132 -2.73 -1.67 4.60
C GLU A 132 -1.52 -2.23 5.35
N LEU A 133 -0.71 -1.32 5.91
CA LEU A 133 0.36 -1.65 6.86
C LEU A 133 -0.14 -1.45 8.30
N THR A 134 0.13 -2.41 9.18
CA THR A 134 -0.32 -2.39 10.58
C THR A 134 0.80 -2.76 11.54
N TYR A 135 0.79 -2.15 12.73
CA TYR A 135 1.68 -2.47 13.84
C TYR A 135 1.10 -1.91 15.15
N GLU A 136 1.66 -2.31 16.30
CA GLU A 136 1.29 -1.72 17.60
C GLU A 136 2.24 -0.59 18.01
N ALA A 137 1.64 0.55 18.36
CA ALA A 137 2.34 1.70 18.92
C ALA A 137 2.00 1.86 20.40
N SER A 138 3.03 2.03 21.24
CA SER A 138 2.89 2.27 22.67
C SER A 138 3.61 3.55 23.08
N ALA A 139 2.88 4.48 23.70
CA ALA A 139 3.44 5.72 24.23
C ALA A 139 2.63 6.19 25.44
N LEU A 140 3.30 6.75 26.46
CA LEU A 140 2.67 7.34 27.64
C LEU A 140 1.64 6.43 28.35
N GLY A 141 1.92 5.11 28.38
CA GLY A 141 1.04 4.12 29.01
C GLY A 141 -0.20 3.73 28.20
N THR A 142 -0.29 4.14 26.93
CA THR A 142 -1.36 3.75 26.01
C THR A 142 -0.79 2.97 24.83
N THR A 143 -1.48 1.91 24.43
CA THR A 143 -1.17 1.12 23.24
C THR A 143 -2.31 1.22 22.24
N MET A 144 -1.98 1.35 20.96
CA MET A 144 -2.94 1.31 19.86
C MET A 144 -2.42 0.51 18.68
N THR A 145 -3.32 -0.14 17.96
CA THR A 145 -3.03 -0.66 16.62
C THR A 145 -3.05 0.49 15.63
N ILE A 146 -1.92 0.76 14.99
CA ILE A 146 -1.80 1.72 13.89
C ILE A 146 -2.17 1.02 12.60
N ARG A 147 -2.95 1.71 11.76
CA ARG A 147 -3.26 1.31 10.38
C ARG A 147 -2.77 2.39 9.44
N MET A 148 -2.10 2.01 8.36
CA MET A 148 -1.50 2.95 7.43
C MET A 148 -1.82 2.59 5.99
N SER A 149 -1.96 3.62 5.16
CA SER A 149 -2.00 3.49 3.70
C SER A 149 -0.81 4.21 3.09
N LYS A 150 -0.32 3.69 1.97
CA LYS A 150 0.75 4.29 1.19
C LYS A 150 0.27 5.64 0.63
N GLN A 151 1.14 6.66 0.65
CA GLN A 151 0.87 7.99 0.10
C GLN A 151 1.05 8.04 -1.42
#